data_AF-A0A8T1WDN0-F1
#
_entry.id   AF-A0A8T1WDN0-F1
#
_cell.length_a   1.000
_cell.length_b   1.000
_cell.length_c   1.000
_cell.angle_alpha   90.00
_cell.angle_beta   90.00
_cell.angle_gamma   90.00
#
_symmetry.space_group_name_H-M   'P 1'
#
loop_
_entity.id
_entity.type
_entity.pdbx_description
1 polymer ?
#
loop_
_entity_poly.entity_id
_entity_poly.type
_entity_poly.pdbx_seq_one_letter_code
_entity_poly.pdbx_strand_id
1 'polypeptide(L)'
;MTKEHRPHRRTMIKSTVGTVKRSDYDLPDAKNPSHVYGYEVPRDPENAGQVISRWVHATPSVAANAGRSFIETNRQAILHGCINAGETRRFANQHPGIVVKPAEKCKRGYVPTNDTTYGIKSQESEDIWGLVQARYTSYRNDNADYPDLSGMKAKGVRTPADNLFLTALY
;
A
#
# COMPACT_ATOMS: atom_id res chain seq x y z
N MET A 1 57.83 -14.38 20.86
CA MET A 1 58.37 -13.26 20.06
C MET A 1 57.43 -12.99 18.90
N THR A 2 56.45 -12.10 19.08
CA THR A 2 55.56 -11.66 18.00
C THR A 2 56.34 -10.65 17.15
N LYS A 3 56.73 -11.03 15.93
CA LYS A 3 57.36 -10.11 14.98
C LYS A 3 56.37 -8.98 14.70
N GLU A 4 56.75 -7.73 14.96
CA GLU A 4 55.93 -6.59 14.58
C GLU A 4 55.76 -6.57 13.06
N HIS A 5 54.52 -6.71 12.60
CA HIS A 5 54.19 -6.59 11.19
C HIS A 5 54.27 -5.11 10.81
N ARG A 6 55.20 -4.77 9.91
CA ARG A 6 55.30 -3.44 9.30
C ARG A 6 54.59 -3.43 7.95
N PRO A 7 53.93 -2.33 7.56
CA PRO A 7 53.22 -2.25 6.28
C PRO A 7 54.22 -2.25 5.12
N HIS A 8 53.81 -2.84 3.99
CA HIS A 8 54.66 -2.91 2.80
C HIS A 8 54.63 -1.59 2.03
N ARG A 9 55.76 -1.18 1.46
CA ARG A 9 55.84 0.04 0.64
C ARG A 9 55.09 -0.18 -0.67
N ARG A 10 54.04 0.60 -0.92
CA ARG A 10 53.18 0.55 -2.12
C ARG A 10 53.95 0.54 -3.45
N THR A 11 55.07 1.26 -3.52
CA THR A 11 55.93 1.34 -4.73
C THR A 11 56.67 0.04 -5.03
N MET A 12 56.75 -0.88 -4.08
CA MET A 12 57.51 -2.13 -4.18
C MET A 12 56.60 -3.36 -4.42
N ILE A 13 55.29 -3.16 -4.57
CA ILE A 13 54.32 -4.24 -4.70
C ILE A 13 54.06 -4.49 -6.18
N LYS A 14 54.49 -5.66 -6.65
CA LYS A 14 54.32 -6.10 -8.04
C LYS A 14 52.85 -6.44 -8.31
N SER A 15 52.39 -6.16 -9.53
CA SER A 15 51.10 -6.65 -10.00
C SER A 15 51.19 -8.15 -10.28
N THR A 16 50.23 -8.90 -9.78
CA THR A 16 50.03 -10.33 -10.07
C THR A 16 48.74 -10.49 -10.86
N VAL A 17 48.73 -11.39 -11.85
CA VAL A 17 47.54 -11.74 -12.63
C VAL A 17 46.91 -13.00 -12.02
N GLY A 18 45.58 -13.07 -11.96
CA GLY A 18 44.84 -14.24 -11.46
C GLY A 18 44.68 -14.33 -9.94
N THR A 19 45.17 -13.34 -9.17
CA THR A 19 44.95 -13.24 -7.73
C THR A 19 44.69 -11.79 -7.32
N VAL A 20 44.04 -11.58 -6.18
CA VAL A 20 43.83 -10.24 -5.63
C VAL A 20 45.16 -9.66 -5.16
N LYS A 21 45.39 -8.37 -5.44
CA LYS A 21 46.57 -7.66 -4.96
C LYS A 21 46.62 -7.69 -3.43
N ARG A 22 47.77 -8.03 -2.86
CA ARG A 22 48.01 -7.96 -1.40
C ARG A 22 47.81 -6.52 -0.91
N SER A 23 47.21 -6.35 0.25
CA SER A 23 47.03 -5.02 0.86
C SER A 23 48.37 -4.39 1.24
N ASP A 24 48.48 -3.09 0.97
CA ASP A 24 49.67 -2.29 1.31
C ASP A 24 49.57 -1.74 2.76
N TYR A 25 48.39 -1.84 3.38
CA TYR A 25 48.07 -1.36 4.72
C TYR A 25 48.01 -2.49 5.73
N ASP A 26 48.29 -2.15 7.00
CA ASP A 26 48.10 -3.06 8.13
C ASP A 26 46.61 -3.27 8.40
N LEU A 27 46.10 -4.42 7.94
CA LEU A 27 44.74 -4.83 8.20
C LEU A 27 44.60 -5.35 9.64
N PRO A 28 43.46 -5.10 10.30
CA PRO A 28 43.21 -5.54 11.67
C PRO A 28 43.22 -7.07 11.83
N ASP A 29 42.98 -7.82 10.76
CA ASP A 29 43.06 -9.29 10.72
C ASP A 29 44.45 -9.82 11.11
N ALA A 30 45.52 -9.06 10.85
CA ALA A 30 46.88 -9.44 11.27
C ALA A 30 47.09 -9.35 12.80
N LYS A 31 46.29 -8.55 13.51
CA LYS A 31 46.37 -8.37 14.96
C LYS A 31 45.30 -9.15 15.70
N ASN A 32 44.11 -9.28 15.12
CA ASN A 32 43.01 -10.03 15.67
C ASN A 32 42.41 -10.95 14.58
N PRO A 33 42.71 -12.25 14.61
CA PRO A 33 42.19 -13.23 13.64
C PRO A 33 40.66 -13.37 13.65
N SER A 34 39.97 -12.84 14.67
CA SER A 34 38.50 -12.87 14.76
C SER A 34 37.87 -11.53 14.38
N HIS A 35 38.60 -10.62 13.74
CA HIS A 35 38.05 -9.33 13.32
C HIS A 35 37.00 -9.52 12.22
N VAL A 36 35.77 -9.12 12.50
CA VAL A 36 34.69 -9.10 11.51
C VAL A 36 34.67 -7.74 10.85
N TYR A 37 34.85 -7.72 9.53
CA TYR A 37 34.72 -6.50 8.74
C TYR A 37 33.23 -6.16 8.51
N GLY A 38 32.90 -4.87 8.64
CA GLY A 38 31.55 -4.37 8.42
C GLY A 38 31.05 -3.55 9.61
N TYR A 39 29.88 -2.95 9.45
CA TYR A 39 29.18 -2.31 10.55
C TYR A 39 28.28 -3.34 11.24
N GLU A 40 28.38 -3.45 12.57
CA GLU A 40 27.47 -4.31 13.32
C GLU A 40 26.08 -3.70 13.27
N VAL A 41 25.09 -4.46 12.79
CA VAL A 41 23.69 -4.06 12.87
C VAL A 41 23.16 -4.53 14.22
N PRO A 42 23.03 -3.63 15.22
CA PRO A 42 22.47 -4.02 16.50
C PRO A 42 21.04 -4.48 16.27
N ARG A 43 20.69 -5.66 16.81
CA ARG A 43 19.30 -6.10 16.83
C ARG A 43 18.55 -5.26 17.84
N ASP A 44 17.34 -4.86 17.47
CA ASP A 44 16.46 -4.18 18.39
C ASP A 44 16.22 -5.07 19.63
N PRO A 45 16.22 -4.48 20.84
CA PRO A 45 15.99 -5.24 22.07
C PRO A 45 14.55 -5.78 22.16
N GLU A 46 13.62 -5.18 21.40
CA GLU A 46 12.22 -5.57 21.37
C GLU A 46 11.97 -6.58 20.26
N ASN A 47 11.42 -7.74 20.64
CA ASN A 47 11.01 -8.76 19.68
C ASN A 47 9.64 -8.39 19.07
N ALA A 48 9.33 -8.87 17.86
CA ALA A 48 8.07 -8.59 17.16
C ALA A 48 6.83 -8.87 18.03
N GLY A 49 6.86 -9.93 18.85
CA GLY A 49 5.77 -10.22 19.79
C GLY A 49 5.60 -9.17 20.89
N GLN A 50 6.70 -8.58 21.38
CA GLN A 50 6.65 -7.51 22.37
C GLN A 50 6.09 -6.22 21.77
N VAL A 51 6.51 -5.88 20.54
CA VAL A 51 6.01 -4.71 19.80
C VAL A 51 4.49 -4.79 19.60
N ILE A 52 3.96 -5.96 19.24
CA ILE A 52 2.52 -6.16 19.07
C ILE A 52 1.79 -6.04 20.42
N SER A 53 2.33 -6.64 21.48
CA SER A 53 1.69 -6.63 22.81
C SER A 53 1.72 -5.28 23.52
N ARG A 54 2.73 -4.44 23.23
CA ARG A 54 2.96 -3.14 23.85
C ARG A 54 2.66 -2.00 22.89
N TRP A 55 1.71 -2.20 21.97
CA TRP A 55 1.25 -1.14 21.09
C TRP A 55 0.56 -0.05 21.93
N VAL A 56 1.34 0.90 22.44
CA VAL A 56 0.86 2.03 23.22
C VAL A 56 0.27 3.05 22.26
N HIS A 57 -0.95 3.47 22.55
CA HIS A 57 -1.59 4.57 21.83
C HIS A 57 -0.71 5.81 21.95
N ALA A 58 -0.39 6.45 20.82
CA ALA A 58 0.46 7.63 20.82
C ALA A 58 -0.13 8.69 21.75
N THR A 59 0.63 9.06 22.79
CA THR A 59 0.29 10.22 23.61
C THR A 59 0.45 11.45 22.73
N PRO A 60 -0.62 12.20 22.44
CA PRO A 60 -0.50 13.37 21.59
C PRO A 60 0.45 14.37 22.25
N SER A 61 1.37 14.93 21.47
CA SER A 61 2.24 16.00 21.93
C SER A 61 1.39 17.20 22.38
N VAL A 62 1.91 17.97 23.34
CA VAL A 62 1.31 19.25 23.74
C VAL A 62 1.02 20.07 22.49
N ALA A 63 -0.21 20.53 22.33
CA ALA A 63 -0.62 21.31 21.17
C ALA A 63 0.29 22.54 21.05
N ALA A 64 0.83 22.77 19.86
CA ALA A 64 1.61 23.97 19.60
C ALA A 64 0.72 25.19 19.89
N ASN A 65 1.16 26.06 20.81
CA ASN A 65 0.47 27.31 21.08
C ASN A 65 0.44 28.12 19.79
N ALA A 66 -0.76 28.43 19.30
CA ALA A 66 -0.91 29.30 18.14
C ALA A 66 -0.29 30.67 18.47
N GLY A 67 0.65 31.12 17.63
CA GLY A 67 1.22 32.45 17.74
C GLY A 67 0.18 33.55 17.48
N ARG A 68 0.55 34.81 17.73
CA ARG A 68 -0.35 35.97 17.52
C ARG A 68 -0.97 35.96 16.12
N SER A 69 -2.24 36.31 16.02
CA SER A 69 -2.94 36.40 14.74
C SER A 69 -2.88 37.82 14.18
N PHE A 70 -1.99 38.07 13.23
CA PHE A 70 -1.84 39.38 12.58
C PHE A 70 -3.13 39.90 11.93
N ILE A 71 -3.91 39.01 11.34
CA ILE A 71 -5.15 39.37 10.63
C ILE A 71 -6.17 39.96 11.60
N GLU A 72 -6.38 39.32 12.74
CA GLU A 72 -7.34 39.77 13.75
C GLU A 72 -6.84 41.01 14.48
N THR A 73 -5.53 41.08 14.78
CA THR A 73 -4.91 42.30 15.31
C THR A 73 -5.13 43.48 14.38
N ASN A 74 -5.00 43.30 13.06
CA ASN A 74 -5.22 44.36 12.09
C ASN A 74 -6.70 44.74 11.99
N ARG A 75 -7.63 43.77 12.06
CA ARG A 75 -9.08 44.06 12.09
C ARG A 75 -9.44 44.91 13.31
N GLN A 76 -8.95 44.54 14.49
CA GLN A 76 -9.17 45.30 15.70
C GLN A 76 -8.54 46.70 15.63
N ALA A 77 -7.35 46.83 15.06
CA ALA A 77 -6.72 48.14 14.87
C ALA A 77 -7.58 49.06 13.99
N ILE A 78 -8.20 48.53 12.93
CA ILE A 78 -9.13 49.27 12.08
C ILE A 78 -10.39 49.68 12.86
N LEU A 79 -10.96 48.76 13.66
CA LEU A 79 -12.11 49.07 14.53
C LEU A 79 -11.78 50.16 15.56
N HIS A 80 -10.54 50.20 16.05
CA HIS A 80 -10.03 51.24 16.95
C HIS A 80 -9.59 52.53 16.23
N GLY A 81 -9.79 52.63 14.91
CA GLY A 81 -9.49 53.85 14.15
C GLY A 81 -8.00 54.08 13.87
N CYS A 82 -7.15 53.07 13.97
CA CYS A 82 -5.74 53.16 13.58
C CYS A 82 -5.62 53.14 12.05
N ILE A 83 -5.54 54.31 11.42
CA ILE A 83 -5.50 54.44 9.95
C ILE A 83 -4.06 54.37 9.45
N ASN A 84 -3.09 54.81 10.24
CA ASN A 84 -1.68 54.83 9.83
C ASN A 84 -0.97 53.50 10.15
N ALA A 85 -0.01 53.11 9.30
CA ALA A 85 0.85 51.94 9.46
C ALA A 85 1.65 51.95 10.79
N GLY A 86 2.06 53.15 11.23
CA GLY A 86 2.75 53.29 12.52
C GLY A 86 1.86 53.00 13.71
N GLU A 87 0.59 53.39 13.63
CA GLU A 87 -0.41 53.19 14.69
C GLU A 87 -0.84 51.73 14.77
N THR A 88 -1.06 51.08 13.63
CA THR A 88 -1.31 49.63 13.57
C THR A 88 -0.16 48.82 14.18
N ARG A 89 1.09 49.24 13.93
CA ARG A 89 2.26 48.60 14.57
C ARG A 89 2.30 48.82 16.09
N ARG A 90 1.95 50.02 16.57
CA ARG A 90 1.86 50.32 18.01
C ARG A 90 0.75 49.49 18.66
N PHE A 91 -0.42 49.42 18.03
CA PHE A 91 -1.56 48.63 18.47
C PHE A 91 -1.20 47.13 18.59
N ALA A 92 -0.50 46.58 17.59
CA ALA A 92 -0.05 45.19 17.60
C ALA A 92 0.97 44.88 18.71
N ASN A 93 1.76 45.85 19.14
CA ASN A 93 2.70 45.70 20.25
C ASN A 93 2.01 45.82 21.62
N GLN A 94 0.97 46.66 21.72
CA GLN A 94 0.17 46.82 22.94
C GLN A 94 -0.75 45.61 23.20
N HIS A 95 -1.17 44.91 22.14
CA HIS A 95 -2.08 43.77 22.24
C HIS A 95 -1.47 42.46 21.66
N PRO A 96 -0.44 41.88 22.32
CA PRO A 96 0.20 40.65 21.85
C PRO A 96 -0.67 39.39 22.04
N GLY A 97 -1.71 39.46 22.88
CA GLY A 97 -2.58 38.34 23.23
C GLY A 97 -3.71 38.05 22.24
N ILE A 98 -3.79 38.77 21.12
CA ILE A 98 -4.82 38.52 20.10
C ILE A 98 -4.42 37.26 19.33
N VAL A 99 -5.03 36.15 19.71
CA VAL A 99 -4.86 34.84 19.09
C VAL A 99 -6.22 34.35 18.63
N VAL A 100 -6.37 34.13 17.32
CA VAL A 100 -7.53 33.44 16.77
C VAL A 100 -7.29 31.94 16.89
N LYS A 101 -8.21 31.24 17.54
CA LYS A 101 -8.26 29.78 17.47
C LYS A 101 -8.43 29.39 16.01
N PRO A 102 -7.58 28.50 15.46
CA PRO A 102 -7.75 28.05 14.09
C PRO A 102 -9.18 27.53 13.93
N ALA A 103 -9.87 27.95 12.87
CA ALA A 103 -11.21 27.46 12.58
C ALA A 103 -11.17 25.93 12.62
N GLU A 104 -11.97 25.34 13.50
CA GLU A 104 -12.10 23.89 13.57
C GLU A 104 -12.49 23.44 12.17
N LYS A 105 -11.60 22.69 11.51
CA LYS A 105 -11.95 22.04 10.26
C LYS A 105 -13.18 21.21 10.61
N CYS A 106 -14.35 21.58 10.07
CA CYS A 106 -15.57 20.82 10.23
C CYS A 106 -15.24 19.41 9.74
N LYS A 107 -14.94 18.50 10.69
CA LYS A 107 -14.83 17.08 10.39
C LYS A 107 -16.26 16.70 10.05
N ARG A 108 -16.59 16.70 8.75
CA ARG A 108 -17.67 15.83 8.27
C ARG A 108 -17.16 14.42 8.51
N GLY A 109 -17.35 13.94 9.74
CA GLY A 109 -17.12 12.55 10.08
C GLY A 109 -18.07 11.74 9.22
N TYR A 110 -17.55 11.15 8.16
CA TYR A 110 -18.28 10.10 7.48
C TYR A 110 -18.31 8.92 8.44
N VAL A 111 -19.49 8.67 9.03
CA VAL A 111 -19.75 7.47 9.80
C VAL A 111 -20.27 6.43 8.80
N PRO A 112 -19.51 5.35 8.50
CA PRO A 112 -20.02 4.31 7.63
C PRO A 112 -21.19 3.63 8.34
N THR A 113 -22.39 3.78 7.79
CA THR A 113 -23.54 2.97 8.20
C THR A 113 -23.28 1.52 7.77
N ASN A 114 -23.80 0.55 8.53
CA ASN A 114 -23.63 -0.90 8.31
C ASN A 114 -23.96 -1.39 6.88
N ASP A 115 -24.62 -0.58 6.06
CA ASP A 115 -24.96 -0.86 4.66
C ASP A 115 -23.87 -0.48 3.65
N THR A 116 -22.78 0.16 4.10
CA THR A 116 -21.64 0.49 3.24
C THR A 116 -20.61 -0.62 3.23
N THR A 117 -20.98 -1.77 2.68
CA THR A 117 -20.02 -2.82 2.31
C THR A 117 -19.10 -2.27 1.21
N TYR A 118 -17.81 -2.10 1.49
CA TYR A 118 -16.83 -1.79 0.46
C TYR A 118 -16.71 -2.98 -0.52
N GLY A 119 -16.84 -2.72 -1.83
CA GLY A 119 -16.69 -3.72 -2.89
C GLY A 119 -17.83 -3.66 -3.93
N ILE A 120 -17.57 -4.22 -5.12
CA ILE A 120 -18.62 -4.43 -6.13
C ILE A 120 -19.41 -5.67 -5.70
N LYS A 121 -20.73 -5.53 -5.48
CA LYS A 121 -21.59 -6.69 -5.21
C LYS A 121 -21.50 -7.64 -6.40
N SER A 122 -21.11 -8.89 -6.15
CA SER A 122 -21.07 -9.91 -7.20
C SER A 122 -22.46 -10.06 -7.79
N GLN A 123 -22.58 -9.93 -9.11
CA GLN A 123 -23.82 -10.30 -9.80
C GLN A 123 -23.90 -11.84 -9.89
N GLU A 124 -25.12 -12.35 -9.90
CA GLU A 124 -25.38 -13.77 -10.14
C GLU A 124 -24.82 -14.15 -11.53
N SER A 125 -24.07 -15.25 -11.60
CA SER A 125 -23.53 -15.76 -12.86
C SER A 125 -24.67 -16.23 -13.77
N GLU A 126 -24.63 -15.86 -15.05
CA GLU A 126 -25.59 -16.32 -16.05
C GLU A 126 -25.60 -17.86 -16.15
N ASP A 127 -26.75 -18.45 -16.49
CA ASP A 127 -26.89 -19.90 -16.65
C ASP A 127 -25.97 -20.39 -17.78
N ILE A 128 -25.05 -21.29 -17.41
CA ILE A 128 -24.05 -21.88 -18.32
C ILE A 128 -24.76 -22.51 -19.52
N TRP A 129 -25.96 -23.06 -19.33
CA TRP A 129 -26.72 -23.68 -20.41
C TRP A 129 -27.31 -22.68 -21.41
N GLY A 130 -27.70 -21.50 -20.93
CA GLY A 130 -28.10 -20.38 -21.77
C GLY A 130 -26.94 -19.84 -22.62
N LEU A 131 -25.73 -19.83 -22.06
CA LEU A 131 -24.50 -19.41 -22.74
C LEU A 131 -24.08 -20.41 -23.84
N VAL A 132 -24.05 -21.71 -23.53
CA VAL A 132 -23.69 -22.78 -24.48
C VAL A 132 -24.65 -22.83 -25.67
N GLN A 133 -25.93 -22.59 -25.43
CA GLN A 133 -26.97 -22.57 -26.47
C GLN A 133 -27.04 -21.23 -27.23
N ALA A 134 -26.13 -20.28 -26.93
CA ALA A 134 -26.07 -18.97 -27.55
C ALA A 134 -27.40 -18.20 -27.55
N ARG A 135 -28.26 -18.46 -26.54
CA ARG A 135 -29.64 -17.94 -26.48
C ARG A 135 -29.71 -16.41 -26.43
N TYR A 136 -28.65 -15.78 -25.95
CA TYR A 136 -28.54 -14.32 -25.81
C TYR A 136 -27.83 -13.66 -26.99
N THR A 137 -27.48 -14.43 -28.02
CA THR A 137 -26.88 -13.90 -29.25
C THR A 137 -27.97 -13.66 -30.30
N SER A 138 -27.89 -12.54 -31.00
CA SER A 138 -28.85 -12.15 -32.04
C SER A 138 -28.48 -12.67 -33.44
N TYR A 139 -27.72 -13.77 -33.51
CA TYR A 139 -27.36 -14.37 -34.80
C TYR A 139 -28.62 -14.90 -35.49
N ARG A 140 -28.92 -14.33 -36.66
CA ARG A 140 -29.96 -14.84 -37.56
C ARG A 140 -29.41 -16.13 -38.16
N ASN A 141 -30.18 -17.21 -38.04
CA ASN A 141 -29.79 -18.49 -38.58
C ASN A 141 -29.86 -18.44 -40.12
N ASP A 142 -28.71 -18.33 -40.79
CA ASP A 142 -28.58 -18.27 -42.26
C ASP A 142 -28.83 -19.64 -42.94
N ASN A 143 -29.44 -20.61 -42.24
CA ASN A 143 -29.83 -21.91 -42.79
C ASN A 143 -31.05 -21.86 -43.74
N ALA A 144 -31.30 -20.73 -44.41
CA ALA A 144 -32.38 -20.59 -45.38
C ALA A 144 -32.13 -21.38 -46.69
N ASP A 145 -30.88 -21.77 -46.95
CA ASP A 145 -30.47 -22.43 -48.20
C ASP A 145 -30.54 -23.97 -48.17
N TYR A 146 -30.94 -24.57 -47.04
CA TYR A 146 -31.14 -26.03 -46.95
C TYR A 146 -32.63 -26.41 -46.99
N PRO A 147 -33.01 -27.42 -47.79
CA PRO A 147 -34.40 -27.88 -47.83
C PRO A 147 -34.83 -28.48 -46.48
N ASP A 148 -36.03 -28.12 -46.04
CA ASP A 148 -36.63 -28.66 -44.82
C ASP A 148 -37.00 -30.14 -44.99
N LEU A 149 -36.30 -31.01 -44.26
CA LEU A 149 -36.51 -32.46 -44.26
C LEU A 149 -37.46 -32.92 -43.14
N SER A 150 -38.08 -32.00 -42.40
CA SER A 150 -39.01 -32.30 -41.29
C SER A 150 -40.19 -33.19 -41.70
N GLY A 151 -40.62 -33.11 -42.96
CA GLY A 151 -41.69 -33.93 -43.53
C GLY A 151 -41.25 -35.30 -44.06
N MET A 152 -39.96 -35.62 -44.05
CA MET A 152 -39.44 -36.83 -44.68
C MET A 152 -39.64 -38.06 -43.78
N LYS A 153 -40.66 -38.87 -44.07
CA LYS A 153 -40.88 -40.16 -43.37
C LYS A 153 -39.83 -41.18 -43.76
N ALA A 154 -38.86 -41.43 -42.89
CA ALA A 154 -37.95 -42.57 -43.01
C ALA A 154 -38.74 -43.88 -42.90
N LYS A 155 -38.90 -44.60 -44.02
CA LYS A 155 -39.46 -45.96 -43.99
C LYS A 155 -38.40 -46.91 -43.41
N GLY A 156 -38.59 -47.35 -42.16
CA GLY A 156 -37.72 -48.36 -41.53
C GLY A 156 -37.53 -48.29 -40.03
N VAL A 157 -38.31 -47.49 -39.28
CA VAL A 157 -38.14 -47.41 -37.82
C VAL A 157 -38.74 -48.66 -37.16
N ARG A 158 -37.87 -49.54 -36.63
CA ARG A 158 -38.22 -50.53 -35.62
C ARG A 158 -38.50 -49.79 -34.31
N THR A 159 -39.73 -49.90 -33.80
CA THR A 159 -40.05 -49.49 -32.43
C THR A 159 -39.28 -50.37 -31.44
N PRO A 160 -38.48 -49.82 -30.50
CA PRO A 160 -37.93 -50.63 -29.42
C PRO A 160 -39.02 -50.89 -28.39
N ALA A 161 -39.49 -52.13 -28.38
CA ALA A 161 -40.17 -52.73 -27.23
C ALA A 161 -39.16 -52.96 -26.09
N ASP A 162 -39.70 -53.07 -24.89
CA ASP A 162 -39.14 -53.79 -23.74
C ASP A 162 -37.96 -53.15 -23.00
N ASN A 163 -38.28 -52.42 -21.94
CA ASN A 163 -37.47 -52.42 -20.71
C ASN A 163 -38.41 -52.63 -19.51
N LEU A 164 -38.88 -53.87 -19.41
CA LEU A 164 -39.29 -54.48 -18.15
C LEU A 164 -38.03 -54.78 -17.32
N PHE A 165 -38.23 -54.85 -16.00
CA PHE A 165 -37.34 -55.35 -14.95
C PHE A 165 -36.29 -54.35 -14.43
N LEU A 166 -36.54 -53.71 -13.28
CA LEU A 166 -36.47 -54.23 -11.90
C LEU A 166 -35.05 -54.33 -11.35
N THR A 167 -34.94 -53.79 -10.13
CA THR A 167 -34.12 -54.25 -8.99
C THR A 167 -32.62 -54.05 -9.09
N ALA A 168 -32.05 -53.13 -8.30
CA ALA A 168 -31.74 -53.26 -6.88
C ALA A 168 -30.40 -53.98 -6.63
N LEU A 169 -29.55 -53.29 -5.86
CA LEU A 169 -28.45 -53.79 -5.03
C LEU A 169 -27.24 -54.42 -5.76
N TYR A 170 -26.14 -53.66 -5.82
CA TYR A 170 -25.04 -53.81 -4.87
C TYR A 170 -24.20 -52.53 -4.81
#